data_AF-A0A2N6SQU1-F1
#
_entry.id   AF-A0A2N6SQU1-F1
#
_cell.length_a   1.000
_cell.length_b   1.000
_cell.length_c   1.000
_cell.angle_alpha   90.00
_cell.angle_beta   90.00
_cell.angle_gamma   90.00
#
_symmetry.space_group_name_H-M   'P 1'
#
loop_
_entity.id
_entity.type
_entity.pdbx_description
1 polymer ?
#
loop_
_entity_poly.entity_id
_entity_poly.type
_entity_poly.pdbx_seq_one_letter_code
_entity_poly.pdbx_strand_id
1 'polypeptide(L)'
;MSKFYAVKIGRNPGIYNSWSECQQQVNGFKGAIFKSFKTKEEADNFINGEDNKKVEYIDNLNENECVAYVDGSFKKDTGEYSFGCVLFHNSKIDKFNQKFPKSEFSTHRNVSGEVSGSVFAIKKAVELKMDKITIFYDYQGIESWANGDWKTNNNLTKSYKKFIDEIKPQIDINFVKVKGHSNDTYNDMADELAKEALGIGK
;
A
#
# COMPACT_ATOMS: atom_id res chain seq x y z
N MET A 1 -7.46 -9.11 32.52
CA MET A 1 -7.36 -9.53 31.11
C MET A 1 -5.91 -9.91 30.85
N SER A 2 -5.66 -11.16 30.45
CA SER A 2 -4.33 -11.60 30.02
C SER A 2 -3.97 -10.94 28.69
N LYS A 3 -2.72 -10.48 28.54
CA LYS A 3 -2.21 -9.89 27.29
C LYS A 3 -1.23 -10.86 26.64
N PHE A 4 -1.19 -10.86 25.32
CA PHE A 4 -0.16 -11.54 24.54
C PHE A 4 0.92 -10.54 24.16
N TYR A 5 2.18 -10.92 24.27
CA TYR A 5 3.32 -10.06 23.98
C TYR A 5 4.10 -10.66 22.81
N ALA A 6 4.08 -9.99 21.67
CA ALA A 6 4.71 -10.45 20.47
C ALA A 6 6.06 -9.76 20.29
N VAL A 7 7.12 -10.53 20.08
CA VAL A 7 8.47 -10.05 19.76
C VAL A 7 8.75 -10.39 18.31
N LYS A 8 8.81 -9.36 17.45
CA LYS A 8 9.16 -9.51 16.03
C LYS A 8 10.67 -9.46 15.81
N ILE A 9 11.37 -8.58 16.54
CA ILE A 9 12.83 -8.49 16.56
C ILE A 9 13.28 -8.45 18.03
N GLY A 10 14.16 -9.36 18.41
CA GLY A 10 14.70 -9.48 19.76
C GLY A 10 15.63 -10.70 19.86
N ARG A 11 16.01 -11.09 21.08
CA ARG A 11 16.85 -12.28 21.31
C ARG A 11 16.21 -13.56 20.78
N ASN A 12 14.92 -13.75 21.07
CA ASN A 12 14.12 -14.85 20.56
C ASN A 12 12.73 -14.35 20.13
N PRO A 13 12.50 -14.12 18.82
CA PRO A 13 11.18 -13.75 18.30
C PRO A 13 10.11 -14.80 18.63
N GLY A 14 8.88 -14.36 18.92
CA GLY A 14 7.81 -15.25 19.36
C GLY A 14 6.73 -14.53 20.18
N ILE A 15 5.69 -15.27 20.57
CA ILE A 15 4.59 -14.77 21.42
C ILE A 15 4.80 -15.29 22.84
N TYR A 16 4.69 -14.36 23.79
CA TYR A 16 4.83 -14.60 25.21
C TYR A 16 3.53 -14.23 25.94
N ASN A 17 3.22 -14.94 27.02
CA ASN A 17 1.99 -14.72 27.78
C ASN A 17 2.18 -13.74 28.94
N SER A 18 3.41 -13.25 29.14
CA SER A 18 3.74 -12.30 30.20
C SER A 18 4.73 -11.23 29.74
N TRP A 19 4.66 -10.07 30.38
CA TRP A 19 5.64 -9.00 30.16
C TRP A 19 7.05 -9.43 30.56
N SER A 20 7.20 -10.19 31.65
CA SER A 20 8.51 -10.65 32.14
C SER A 20 9.27 -11.46 31.08
N GLU A 21 8.60 -12.42 30.45
CA GLU A 21 9.18 -13.24 29.38
C GLU A 21 9.53 -12.40 28.15
N CYS A 22 8.64 -11.51 27.72
CA CYS A 22 8.88 -10.60 26.59
C CYS A 22 10.06 -9.65 26.88
N GLN A 23 10.12 -9.08 28.08
CA GLN A 23 11.15 -8.15 28.52
C GLN A 23 12.54 -8.79 28.45
N GLN A 24 12.67 -10.06 28.83
CA GLN A 24 13.93 -10.80 28.70
C GLN A 24 14.42 -10.86 27.25
N GLN A 25 13.52 -10.84 26.26
CA GLN A 25 13.88 -10.90 24.85
C GLN A 25 14.28 -9.54 24.26
N VAL A 26 13.80 -8.44 24.82
CA VAL A 26 13.94 -7.11 24.21
C VAL A 26 14.81 -6.15 25.02
N ASN A 27 14.93 -6.35 26.34
CA ASN A 27 15.64 -5.42 27.21
C ASN A 27 17.13 -5.36 26.86
N GLY A 28 17.64 -4.17 26.55
CA GLY A 28 19.02 -3.96 26.11
C GLY A 28 19.34 -4.49 24.70
N PHE A 29 18.36 -4.98 23.94
CA PHE A 29 18.54 -5.43 22.56
C PHE A 29 18.34 -4.24 21.60
N LYS A 30 19.40 -3.82 20.90
CA LYS A 30 19.34 -2.67 20.00
C LYS A 30 18.44 -2.98 18.79
N GLY A 31 17.41 -2.16 18.58
CA GLY A 31 16.46 -2.34 17.47
C GLY A 31 15.36 -3.38 17.71
N ALA A 32 15.10 -3.74 18.97
CA ALA A 32 14.00 -4.65 19.29
C ALA A 32 12.63 -4.08 18.84
N ILE A 33 11.79 -4.95 18.27
CA ILE A 33 10.43 -4.64 17.85
C ILE A 33 9.50 -5.60 18.57
N PHE A 34 8.62 -5.07 19.42
CA PHE A 34 7.65 -5.84 20.18
C PHE A 34 6.37 -5.04 20.45
N LYS A 35 5.26 -5.72 20.69
CA LYS A 35 3.97 -5.10 21.02
C LYS A 35 3.09 -6.05 21.84
N SER A 36 2.17 -5.52 22.64
CA SER A 36 1.18 -6.32 23.38
C SER A 36 -0.20 -6.27 22.72
N PHE A 37 -0.93 -7.38 22.76
CA PHE A 37 -2.21 -7.60 22.11
C PHE A 37 -3.23 -8.24 23.06
N LYS A 38 -4.51 -8.17 22.67
CA LYS A 38 -5.61 -8.75 23.46
C LYS A 38 -5.86 -10.21 23.07
N THR A 39 -5.61 -10.55 21.81
CA THR A 39 -5.76 -11.93 21.29
C THR A 39 -4.42 -12.50 20.84
N LYS A 40 -4.33 -13.84 20.80
CA LYS A 40 -3.14 -14.53 20.29
C LYS A 40 -2.98 -14.33 18.79
N GLU A 41 -4.08 -14.33 18.07
CA GLU A 41 -4.14 -14.09 16.62
C GLU A 41 -3.55 -12.72 16.24
N GLU A 42 -3.90 -11.65 16.96
CA GLU A 42 -3.31 -10.32 16.74
C GLU A 42 -1.77 -10.32 16.93
N ALA A 43 -1.28 -11.12 17.89
CA ALA A 43 0.14 -11.27 18.18
C ALA A 43 0.85 -12.13 17.12
N ASP A 44 0.20 -13.16 16.58
CA ASP A 44 0.70 -13.99 15.47
C ASP A 44 0.83 -13.14 14.21
N ASN A 45 -0.19 -12.36 13.85
CA ASN A 45 -0.19 -11.48 12.68
C ASN A 45 0.94 -10.44 12.75
N PHE A 46 1.17 -9.84 13.93
CA PHE A 46 2.27 -8.89 14.14
C PHE A 46 3.65 -9.50 13.87
N ILE A 47 3.88 -10.75 14.28
CA ILE A 47 5.14 -11.46 14.05
C ILE A 47 5.28 -11.83 12.57
N ASN A 48 4.20 -12.29 11.94
CA ASN A 48 4.17 -12.67 10.54
C ASN A 48 4.28 -11.47 9.59
N GLY A 49 4.13 -10.24 10.10
CA GLY A 49 4.22 -9.01 9.32
C GLY A 49 2.92 -8.58 8.69
N GLU A 50 1.82 -9.24 9.03
CA GLU A 50 0.47 -8.81 8.73
C GLU A 50 0.15 -7.61 9.62
N ASP A 51 0.36 -6.40 9.09
CA ASP A 51 -0.12 -5.17 9.72
C ASP A 51 -1.66 -5.25 9.78
N ASN A 52 -2.21 -5.71 10.90
CA ASN A 52 -3.65 -5.90 11.17
C ASN A 52 -4.54 -4.70 10.79
N LYS A 53 -3.98 -3.48 10.71
CA LYS A 53 -4.72 -2.31 10.23
C LYS A 53 -5.25 -2.49 8.81
N LYS A 54 -4.57 -3.27 7.97
CA LYS A 54 -4.88 -3.46 6.54
C LYS A 54 -6.03 -4.43 6.30
N VAL A 55 -6.00 -5.55 7.04
CA VAL A 55 -7.09 -6.52 7.09
C VAL A 55 -8.36 -5.87 7.62
N GLU A 56 -8.25 -4.97 8.60
CA GLU A 56 -9.38 -4.20 9.12
C GLU A 56 -10.07 -3.30 8.07
N TYR A 57 -9.34 -2.72 7.10
CA TYR A 57 -9.96 -1.93 6.02
C TYR A 57 -10.73 -2.81 5.02
N ILE A 58 -10.25 -4.03 4.76
CA ILE A 58 -10.86 -4.93 3.79
C ILE A 58 -12.06 -5.66 4.43
N ASP A 59 -11.92 -6.11 5.68
CA ASP A 59 -12.95 -6.87 6.39
C ASP A 59 -14.14 -6.00 6.82
N ASN A 60 -13.92 -4.70 7.04
CA ASN A 60 -14.97 -3.73 7.38
C ASN A 60 -15.40 -2.86 6.19
N LEU A 61 -15.09 -3.30 4.96
CA LEU A 61 -15.43 -2.54 3.75
C LEU A 61 -16.96 -2.54 3.55
N ASN A 62 -17.55 -1.36 3.51
CA ASN A 62 -18.96 -1.20 3.15
C ASN A 62 -19.17 -1.44 1.64
N GLU A 63 -20.42 -1.71 1.23
CA GLU A 63 -20.76 -1.99 -0.18
C GLU A 63 -20.40 -0.85 -1.15
N ASN A 64 -20.36 0.39 -0.67
CA ASN A 64 -20.00 1.58 -1.46
C ASN A 64 -18.55 2.04 -1.24
N GLU A 65 -17.73 1.25 -0.55
CA GLU A 65 -16.32 1.56 -0.31
C GLU A 65 -15.42 0.61 -1.08
N CYS A 66 -14.23 1.08 -1.42
CA CYS A 66 -13.19 0.24 -2.01
C CYS A 66 -11.81 0.56 -1.46
N VAL A 67 -10.93 -0.44 -1.54
CA VAL A 67 -9.53 -0.34 -1.14
C VAL A 67 -8.68 -0.75 -2.33
N ALA A 68 -7.66 0.02 -2.68
CA ALA A 68 -6.74 -0.32 -3.75
C ALA A 68 -5.29 -0.31 -3.26
N TYR A 69 -4.54 -1.36 -3.57
CA TYR A 69 -3.08 -1.37 -3.46
C TYR A 69 -2.50 -1.06 -4.82
N VAL A 70 -1.57 -0.11 -4.89
CA VAL A 70 -0.95 0.32 -6.14
C VAL A 70 0.57 0.30 -6.01
N ASP A 71 1.23 -0.14 -7.07
CA ASP A 71 2.68 -0.08 -7.19
C ASP A 71 3.06 0.18 -8.67
N GLY A 72 4.28 0.67 -8.90
CA GLY A 72 4.82 1.01 -10.20
C GLY A 72 6.11 0.28 -10.52
N SER A 73 6.28 -0.11 -11.78
CA SER A 73 7.53 -0.70 -12.27
C SER A 73 8.09 0.07 -13.47
N PHE A 74 9.39 -0.07 -13.72
CA PHE A 74 10.08 0.63 -14.80
C PHE A 74 11.17 -0.23 -15.42
N LYS A 75 11.19 -0.29 -16.76
CA LYS A 75 12.19 -1.01 -17.53
C LYS A 75 13.21 -0.05 -18.12
N LYS A 76 14.44 -0.08 -17.61
CA LYS A 76 15.51 0.85 -17.99
C LYS A 76 15.87 0.81 -19.47
N ASP A 77 15.85 -0.39 -20.08
CA ASP A 77 16.30 -0.60 -21.46
C ASP A 77 15.36 0.06 -22.47
N THR A 78 14.05 -0.03 -22.23
CA THR A 78 13.02 0.50 -23.13
C THR A 78 12.53 1.88 -22.71
N GLY A 79 12.71 2.26 -21.45
CA GLY A 79 12.12 3.46 -20.85
C GLY A 79 10.61 3.33 -20.60
N GLU A 80 10.06 2.12 -20.69
CA GLU A 80 8.67 1.82 -20.38
C GLU A 80 8.45 1.80 -18.87
N TYR A 81 7.25 2.18 -18.45
CA TYR A 81 6.80 2.05 -17.06
C TYR A 81 5.43 1.39 -17.03
N SER A 82 5.04 0.86 -15.88
CA SER A 82 3.75 0.19 -15.69
C SER A 82 3.23 0.43 -14.29
N PHE A 83 1.95 0.16 -14.09
CA PHE A 83 1.38 -0.01 -12.75
C PHE A 83 0.83 -1.42 -12.56
N GLY A 84 0.77 -1.84 -11.31
CA GLY A 84 -0.08 -2.92 -10.82
C GLY A 84 -1.07 -2.35 -9.81
N CYS A 85 -2.29 -2.91 -9.80
CA CYS A 85 -3.36 -2.49 -8.91
C CYS A 85 -4.17 -3.70 -8.45
N VAL A 86 -4.35 -3.83 -7.13
CA VAL A 86 -5.23 -4.82 -6.50
C VAL A 86 -6.39 -4.08 -5.85
N LEU A 87 -7.60 -4.23 -6.38
CA LEU A 87 -8.80 -3.49 -5.97
C LEU A 87 -9.78 -4.41 -5.25
N PHE A 88 -10.09 -4.07 -4.00
CA PHE A 88 -11.10 -4.70 -3.16
C PHE A 88 -12.39 -3.89 -3.21
N HIS A 89 -13.50 -4.53 -3.58
CA HIS A 89 -14.84 -3.93 -3.56
C HIS A 89 -15.88 -5.04 -3.52
N ASN A 90 -17.04 -4.85 -2.88
CA ASN A 90 -18.16 -5.80 -2.88
C ASN A 90 -17.75 -7.26 -2.58
N SER A 91 -16.84 -7.47 -1.61
CA SER A 91 -16.27 -8.78 -1.27
C SER A 91 -15.53 -9.49 -2.43
N LYS A 92 -15.11 -8.75 -3.46
CA LYS A 92 -14.32 -9.21 -4.61
C LYS A 92 -12.94 -8.55 -4.62
N ILE A 93 -12.01 -9.23 -5.29
CA ILE A 93 -10.65 -8.76 -5.53
C ILE A 93 -10.42 -8.76 -7.04
N ASP A 94 -10.35 -7.57 -7.62
CA ASP A 94 -9.96 -7.40 -9.02
C ASP A 94 -8.49 -7.01 -9.12
N LYS A 95 -7.80 -7.57 -10.12
CA LYS A 95 -6.37 -7.33 -10.37
C LYS A 95 -6.19 -6.67 -11.72
N PHE A 96 -5.45 -5.58 -11.75
CA PHE A 96 -5.19 -4.81 -12.95
C PHE A 96 -3.71 -4.54 -13.09
N ASN A 97 -3.24 -4.53 -14.34
CA ASN A 97 -1.94 -4.00 -14.69
C ASN A 97 -2.02 -3.33 -16.05
N GLN A 98 -1.16 -2.34 -16.27
CA GLN A 98 -1.06 -1.67 -17.56
C GLN A 98 0.35 -1.14 -17.75
N LYS A 99 0.91 -1.35 -18.94
CA LYS A 99 2.18 -0.74 -19.36
C LYS A 99 1.96 0.51 -20.19
N PHE A 100 2.93 1.40 -20.12
CA PHE A 100 3.00 2.65 -20.87
C PHE A 100 4.32 2.72 -21.63
N PRO A 101 4.29 3.18 -22.89
CA PRO A 101 5.50 3.39 -23.66
C PRO A 101 6.34 4.50 -23.04
N LYS A 102 7.60 4.61 -23.48
CA LYS A 102 8.48 5.70 -23.08
C LYS A 102 7.83 7.06 -23.41
N SER A 103 7.75 7.91 -22.40
CA SER A 103 7.16 9.26 -22.50
C SER A 103 7.96 10.27 -21.67
N GLU A 104 7.53 11.53 -21.65
CA GLU A 104 8.10 12.53 -20.74
C GLU A 104 8.01 12.11 -19.27
N PHE A 105 7.01 11.28 -18.92
CA PHE A 105 6.80 10.78 -17.57
C PHE A 105 7.83 9.72 -17.19
N SER A 106 8.38 8.94 -18.12
CA SER A 106 9.41 7.92 -17.88
C SER A 106 10.63 8.41 -17.09
N THR A 107 10.88 9.72 -17.06
CA THR A 107 11.90 10.36 -16.21
C THR A 107 11.70 10.08 -14.71
N HIS A 108 10.47 9.82 -14.27
CA HIS A 108 10.11 9.50 -12.88
C HIS A 108 10.02 7.99 -12.63
N ARG A 109 10.36 7.15 -13.61
CA ARG A 109 10.52 5.69 -13.47
C ARG A 109 9.31 5.03 -12.81
N ASN A 110 9.51 4.29 -11.72
CA ASN A 110 8.47 3.59 -10.98
C ASN A 110 7.41 4.53 -10.42
N VAL A 111 7.78 5.75 -10.02
CA VAL A 111 6.82 6.76 -9.52
C VAL A 111 5.78 7.12 -10.58
N SER A 112 6.13 7.10 -11.87
CA SER A 112 5.13 7.28 -12.94
C SER A 112 4.11 6.14 -12.98
N GLY A 113 4.57 4.92 -12.73
CA GLY A 113 3.72 3.76 -12.56
C GLY A 113 2.75 3.94 -11.41
N GLU A 114 3.26 4.21 -10.22
CA GLU A 114 2.45 4.32 -9.00
C GLU A 114 1.42 5.47 -9.06
N VAL A 115 1.80 6.62 -9.62
CA VAL A 115 0.87 7.73 -9.91
C VAL A 115 -0.22 7.26 -10.88
N SER A 116 0.16 6.55 -11.95
CA SER A 116 -0.79 6.03 -12.93
C SER A 116 -1.73 4.97 -12.32
N GLY A 117 -1.22 4.12 -11.44
CA GLY A 117 -2.00 3.12 -10.69
C GLY A 117 -3.03 3.79 -9.78
N SER A 118 -2.63 4.84 -9.06
CA SER A 118 -3.53 5.64 -8.21
C SER A 118 -4.64 6.29 -9.03
N VAL A 119 -4.30 6.93 -10.15
CA VAL A 119 -5.29 7.54 -11.07
C VAL A 119 -6.26 6.49 -11.61
N PHE A 120 -5.75 5.32 -12.02
CA PHE A 120 -6.56 4.23 -12.51
C PHE A 120 -7.53 3.72 -11.44
N ALA A 121 -7.03 3.45 -10.23
CA ALA A 121 -7.84 2.95 -9.11
C ALA A 121 -8.99 3.91 -8.76
N ILE A 122 -8.71 5.21 -8.69
CA ILE A 122 -9.71 6.25 -8.39
C ILE A 122 -10.76 6.33 -9.50
N LYS A 123 -10.35 6.31 -10.78
CA LYS A 123 -11.31 6.27 -11.90
C LYS A 123 -12.17 5.01 -11.84
N LYS A 124 -11.58 3.87 -11.52
CA LYS A 124 -12.30 2.59 -11.42
C LYS A 124 -13.32 2.61 -10.30
N ALA A 125 -13.00 3.22 -9.16
CA ALA A 125 -13.93 3.40 -8.06
C ALA A 125 -15.15 4.25 -8.47
N VAL A 126 -14.92 5.35 -9.20
CA VAL A 126 -16.01 6.18 -9.75
C VAL A 126 -16.85 5.41 -10.78
N GLU A 127 -16.23 4.63 -11.68
CA GLU A 127 -16.95 3.76 -12.61
C GLU A 127 -17.83 2.73 -11.89
N LEU A 128 -17.34 2.18 -10.78
CA LEU A 128 -18.06 1.24 -9.91
C LEU A 128 -19.09 1.92 -9.01
N LYS A 129 -19.21 3.26 -9.07
CA LYS A 129 -20.10 4.09 -8.23
C LYS A 129 -19.83 3.94 -6.73
N MET A 130 -18.55 3.87 -6.38
CA MET A 130 -18.10 3.87 -4.99
C MET A 130 -18.13 5.30 -4.43
N ASP A 131 -18.55 5.44 -3.18
CA ASP A 131 -18.57 6.71 -2.45
C ASP A 131 -17.18 7.06 -1.92
N LYS A 132 -16.34 6.05 -1.67
CA LYS A 132 -15.01 6.21 -1.09
C LYS A 132 -14.01 5.19 -1.61
N ILE A 133 -12.76 5.64 -1.78
CA ILE A 133 -11.60 4.79 -2.05
C ILE A 133 -10.47 5.07 -1.06
N THR A 134 -9.86 4.00 -0.54
CA THR A 134 -8.59 4.07 0.20
C THR A 134 -7.46 3.51 -0.64
N ILE A 135 -6.46 4.33 -0.96
CA ILE A 135 -5.28 3.97 -1.75
C ILE A 135 -4.12 3.61 -0.81
N PHE A 136 -3.62 2.39 -0.93
CA PHE A 136 -2.39 1.90 -0.32
C PHE A 136 -1.24 2.02 -1.32
N TYR A 137 -0.16 2.68 -0.91
CA TYR A 137 0.95 3.09 -1.79
C TYR A 137 2.26 3.14 -0.99
N ASP A 138 3.42 3.07 -1.66
CA ASP A 138 4.72 2.98 -1.00
C ASP A 138 5.54 4.28 -1.03
N TYR A 139 5.22 5.18 -1.97
CA TYR A 139 5.92 6.46 -2.14
C TYR A 139 5.11 7.66 -1.61
N GLN A 140 5.68 8.36 -0.62
CA GLN A 140 5.07 9.52 0.06
C GLN A 140 4.48 10.58 -0.90
N GLY A 141 5.07 10.75 -2.08
CA GLY A 141 4.63 11.76 -3.04
C GLY A 141 3.18 11.59 -3.48
N ILE A 142 2.64 10.38 -3.51
CA ILE A 142 1.24 10.12 -3.91
C ILE A 142 0.28 10.93 -3.04
N GLU A 143 0.33 10.77 -1.73
CA GLU A 143 -0.50 11.53 -0.79
C GLU A 143 -0.12 13.01 -0.76
N SER A 144 1.18 13.32 -0.66
CA SER A 144 1.61 14.71 -0.46
C SER A 144 1.31 15.61 -1.65
N TRP A 145 1.33 15.10 -2.89
CA TRP A 145 0.87 15.87 -4.05
C TRP A 145 -0.65 15.98 -4.09
N ALA A 146 -1.38 14.91 -3.78
CA ALA A 146 -2.84 14.92 -3.75
C ALA A 146 -3.39 15.93 -2.73
N ASN A 147 -2.79 16.00 -1.53
CA ASN A 147 -3.18 16.93 -0.48
C ASN A 147 -2.67 18.36 -0.72
N GLY A 148 -1.65 18.54 -1.56
CA GLY A 148 -1.02 19.83 -1.82
C GLY A 148 0.09 20.20 -0.82
N ASP A 149 0.54 19.25 0.00
CA ASP A 149 1.66 19.42 0.93
C ASP A 149 2.99 19.60 0.19
N TRP A 150 3.14 18.96 -0.97
CA TRP A 150 4.33 19.04 -1.81
C TRP A 150 4.07 19.83 -3.10
N LYS A 151 5.05 20.65 -3.49
CA LYS A 151 5.00 21.42 -4.74
C LYS A 151 5.02 20.50 -5.95
N THR A 152 4.21 20.83 -6.96
CA THR A 152 4.14 20.13 -8.24
C THR A 152 5.00 20.84 -9.28
N ASN A 153 6.20 20.31 -9.53
CA ASN A 153 7.21 21.01 -10.34
C ASN A 153 7.25 20.57 -11.80
N ASN A 154 6.62 19.44 -12.15
CA ASN A 154 6.67 18.84 -13.48
C ASN A 154 5.25 18.47 -13.97
N ASN A 155 5.13 18.11 -15.25
CA ASN A 155 3.84 17.81 -15.87
C ASN A 155 3.10 16.65 -15.19
N LEU A 156 3.81 15.57 -14.81
CA LEU A 156 3.23 14.41 -14.12
C LEU A 156 2.52 14.80 -12.82
N THR A 157 3.24 15.51 -11.95
CA THR A 157 2.73 15.93 -10.62
C THR A 157 1.63 16.97 -10.74
N LYS A 158 1.72 17.89 -11.72
CA LYS A 158 0.67 18.87 -12.02
C LYS A 158 -0.60 18.22 -12.54
N SER A 159 -0.49 17.29 -13.49
CA SER A 159 -1.65 16.56 -14.03
C SER A 159 -2.30 15.69 -12.97
N TYR A 160 -1.50 15.06 -12.10
CA TYR A 160 -2.01 14.26 -10.99
C TYR A 160 -2.81 15.10 -10.00
N LYS A 161 -2.24 16.22 -9.52
CA LYS A 161 -2.95 17.14 -8.61
C LYS A 161 -4.24 17.67 -9.24
N LYS A 162 -4.17 18.13 -10.49
CA LYS A 162 -5.36 18.58 -11.24
C LYS A 162 -6.45 17.50 -11.29
N PHE A 163 -6.09 16.26 -11.61
CA PHE A 163 -7.01 15.14 -11.62
C PHE A 163 -7.67 14.90 -10.25
N ILE A 164 -6.87 14.90 -9.17
CA ILE A 164 -7.40 14.74 -7.81
C ILE A 164 -8.38 15.85 -7.46
N ASP A 165 -8.03 17.11 -7.74
CA ASP A 165 -8.89 18.26 -7.43
C ASP A 165 -10.22 18.21 -8.21
N GLU A 166 -10.21 17.72 -9.45
CA GLU A 166 -11.41 17.57 -10.29
C GLU A 166 -12.32 16.42 -9.83
N ILE A 167 -11.76 15.32 -9.31
CA ILE A 167 -12.53 14.11 -8.98
C ILE A 167 -12.94 14.03 -7.50
N LYS A 168 -12.26 14.76 -6.60
CA LYS A 168 -12.57 14.80 -5.17
C LYS A 168 -14.02 15.17 -4.82
N PRO A 169 -14.76 15.98 -5.61
CA PRO A 169 -16.19 16.21 -5.37
C PRO A 169 -17.09 14.98 -5.64
N GLN A 170 -16.60 13.98 -6.38
CA GLN A 170 -17.36 12.79 -6.78
C GLN A 170 -17.11 11.57 -5.88
N ILE A 171 -15.98 11.53 -5.18
CA ILE A 171 -15.56 10.39 -4.36
C ILE A 171 -14.65 10.86 -3.21
N ASP A 172 -14.82 10.28 -2.03
CA ASP A 172 -13.90 10.47 -0.91
C ASP A 172 -12.62 9.65 -1.13
N ILE A 173 -11.46 10.28 -1.00
CA ILE A 173 -10.16 9.66 -1.31
C ILE A 173 -9.30 9.71 -0.06
N ASN A 174 -8.97 8.53 0.45
CA ASN A 174 -8.06 8.34 1.57
C ASN A 174 -6.75 7.70 1.11
N PHE A 175 -5.66 8.03 1.77
CA PHE A 175 -4.32 7.56 1.44
C PHE A 175 -3.72 6.85 2.66
N VAL A 176 -3.18 5.65 2.46
CA VAL A 176 -2.50 4.88 3.51
C VAL A 176 -1.14 4.43 3.01
N LYS A 177 -0.09 5.04 3.54
CA LYS A 177 1.27 4.66 3.20
C LYS A 177 1.62 3.27 3.75
N VAL A 178 2.16 2.42 2.91
CA VAL A 178 2.81 1.16 3.29
C VAL A 178 4.32 1.28 3.20
N LYS A 179 5.03 0.43 3.93
CA LYS A 179 6.48 0.31 3.77
C LYS A 179 6.74 -0.57 2.54
N GLY A 180 7.55 -0.10 1.60
CA GLY A 180 8.04 -0.98 0.53
C GLY A 180 8.78 -2.20 1.11
N HIS A 181 8.61 -3.37 0.49
CA HIS A 181 9.19 -4.65 0.93
C HIS A 181 8.81 -5.06 2.38
N SER A 182 7.56 -4.83 2.78
CA SER A 182 7.11 -5.07 4.17
C SER A 182 6.46 -6.43 4.44
N ASN A 183 6.56 -7.40 3.53
CA ASN A 183 5.73 -8.62 3.53
C ASN A 183 4.24 -8.29 3.54
N ASP A 184 3.85 -7.22 2.85
CA ASP A 184 2.44 -6.94 2.62
C ASP A 184 2.02 -7.70 1.37
N THR A 185 1.28 -8.79 1.58
CA THR A 185 0.79 -9.69 0.53
C THR A 185 0.17 -8.95 -0.65
N TYR A 186 -0.56 -7.85 -0.43
CA TYR A 186 -1.27 -7.15 -1.50
C TYR A 186 -0.42 -6.06 -2.15
N ASN A 187 0.48 -5.42 -1.41
CA ASN A 187 1.51 -4.58 -2.01
C ASN A 187 2.46 -5.39 -2.89
N ASP A 188 2.94 -6.53 -2.38
CA ASP A 188 3.82 -7.44 -3.12
C ASP A 188 3.10 -7.98 -4.37
N MET A 189 1.79 -8.24 -4.29
CA MET A 189 0.97 -8.58 -5.46
C MET A 189 0.85 -7.43 -6.47
N ALA A 190 0.72 -6.17 -6.02
CA ALA A 190 0.71 -5.01 -6.90
C ALA A 190 2.07 -4.81 -7.60
N ASP A 191 3.19 -4.99 -6.89
CA ASP A 191 4.55 -4.99 -7.44
C ASP A 191 4.72 -6.07 -8.52
N GLU A 192 4.30 -7.30 -8.21
CA GLU A 192 4.34 -8.43 -9.16
C GLU A 192 3.52 -8.14 -10.42
N LEU A 193 2.30 -7.60 -10.28
CA LEU A 193 1.44 -7.20 -11.40
C LEU A 193 2.10 -6.10 -12.25
N ALA A 194 2.76 -5.13 -11.63
CA ALA A 194 3.47 -4.08 -12.35
C ALA A 194 4.65 -4.66 -13.16
N LYS A 195 5.44 -5.55 -12.57
CA LYS A 195 6.56 -6.23 -13.23
C LYS A 195 6.10 -7.14 -14.36
N GLU A 196 5.00 -7.87 -14.15
CA GLU A 196 4.37 -8.74 -15.16
C GLU A 196 4.02 -7.93 -16.42
N ALA A 197 3.42 -6.75 -16.27
CA ALA A 197 3.07 -5.89 -17.40
C ALA A 197 4.29 -5.48 -18.26
N LEU A 198 5.49 -5.43 -17.68
CA LEU A 198 6.74 -5.12 -18.39
C LEU A 198 7.51 -6.36 -18.87
N GLY A 199 7.02 -7.56 -18.56
CA GLY A 199 7.73 -8.81 -18.81
C GLY A 199 9.03 -8.91 -18.01
N ILE A 200 9.10 -8.29 -16.84
CA ILE A 200 10.23 -8.41 -15.92
C ILE A 200 9.94 -9.64 -15.05
N GLY A 201 10.47 -10.80 -15.46
CA GLY A 201 10.36 -12.03 -14.68
C GLY A 201 11.10 -11.95 -13.34
N LYS A 202 10.71 -12.81 -12.40
CA LYS A 202 11.42 -13.02 -11.11
C LYS A 202 12.88 -13.40 -11.33
#